data_AF-A0A444U1C9-F1
#
_entry.id   AF-A0A444U1C9-F1
#
_cell.length_a   1.000
_cell.length_b   1.000
_cell.length_c   1.000
_cell.angle_alpha   90.00
_cell.angle_beta   90.00
_cell.angle_gamma   90.00
#
_symmetry.space_group_name_H-M   'P 1'
#
loop_
_entity.id
_entity.type
_entity.pdbx_description
1 polymer ?
#
loop_
_entity_poly.entity_id
_entity_poly.type
_entity_poly.pdbx_seq_one_letter_code
_entity_poly.pdbx_strand_id
1 'polypeptide(L)'
;MSRGRLPPLVTGISPNEGVGWTKVTIRGENLGTGPADLIGLSICGHNCLLTAEWMSASKIVCRVGPAKNDKGEIIVTTKSGGDGTSTVSFKLLKPEKIGILDQSAVWVDEMNYYDMRTDRNKGISPLSLRPTNPLGIDIDKGKVPQKDLEGLFKSMSGDFTSENFSATWYLIENHSATSFDQLKTAANNLRKQANKKNEGSLAYVKGGLSTFFEAQDALSAIHQRLEVDGTEKVEGSMTQKLENVLNRASVTADTLFQEVLGRKDKADSTRNALNVLQRFKFLFNLPLNIERNIQKGDYDVVINDYEKAKSLFGNTEVQVFKKVYAEVETRIDALRSLLLDKLLETPSTLHDQKRYIRYLSELQAPGDPAWQCIGAQHKWILQLMQNCKENYVKGQKGKFSS
;
A
#
# COMPACT_ATOMS: atom_id res chain seq x y z
N MET A 1 24.33 -35.12 25.93
CA MET A 1 23.59 -36.05 25.04
C MET A 1 22.13 -35.63 25.06
N SER A 2 21.67 -34.88 24.06
CA SER A 2 20.27 -34.45 23.96
C SER A 2 19.39 -35.66 23.64
N ARG A 3 18.42 -35.96 24.50
CA ARG A 3 17.42 -37.02 24.27
C ARG A 3 16.84 -36.87 22.87
N GLY A 4 17.03 -37.88 22.01
CA GLY A 4 16.41 -37.90 20.68
C GLY A 4 14.91 -37.75 20.83
N ARG A 5 14.34 -36.70 20.22
CA ARG A 5 12.90 -36.50 20.21
C ARG A 5 12.27 -37.45 19.21
N LEU A 6 11.00 -37.77 19.45
CA LEU A 6 10.23 -38.64 18.56
C LEU A 6 10.16 -38.02 17.15
N PRO A 7 10.21 -38.83 16.09
CA PRO A 7 10.10 -38.34 14.73
C PRO A 7 8.72 -37.72 14.47
N PRO A 8 8.63 -36.76 13.54
CA PRO A 8 7.35 -36.17 13.14
C PRO A 8 6.38 -37.24 12.62
N LEU A 9 5.14 -37.23 13.09
CA LEU A 9 4.10 -38.14 12.61
C LEU A 9 2.95 -37.33 12.02
N VAL A 10 2.73 -37.46 10.72
CA VAL A 10 1.62 -36.80 10.03
C VAL A 10 0.38 -37.68 10.12
N THR A 11 -0.64 -37.20 10.84
CA THR A 11 -1.89 -37.91 11.09
C THR A 11 -3.04 -37.45 10.21
N GLY A 12 -2.94 -36.26 9.59
CA GLY A 12 -4.01 -35.73 8.74
C GLY A 12 -3.54 -34.65 7.76
N ILE A 13 -4.24 -34.54 6.64
CA ILE A 13 -4.07 -33.46 5.65
C ILE A 13 -5.43 -32.97 5.18
N SER A 14 -5.59 -31.65 5.04
CA SER A 14 -6.84 -31.03 4.60
C SER A 14 -6.57 -29.89 3.61
N PRO A 15 -7.13 -29.92 2.39
CA PRO A 15 -7.89 -31.04 1.80
C PRO A 15 -6.99 -32.27 1.53
N ASN A 16 -7.59 -33.46 1.43
CA ASN A 16 -6.89 -34.72 1.15
C ASN A 16 -6.66 -34.96 -0.36
N GLU A 17 -7.32 -34.18 -1.21
CA GLU A 17 -7.13 -34.15 -2.66
C GLU A 17 -7.20 -32.71 -3.20
N GLY A 18 -6.57 -32.48 -4.34
CA GLY A 18 -6.59 -31.18 -5.00
C GLY A 18 -5.67 -31.10 -6.21
N VAL A 19 -5.79 -30.02 -6.98
CA VAL A 19 -4.92 -29.72 -8.12
C VAL A 19 -3.59 -29.10 -7.63
N GLY A 20 -2.61 -28.99 -8.53
CA GLY A 20 -1.35 -28.30 -8.20
C GLY A 20 -1.61 -26.89 -7.65
N TRP A 21 -0.76 -26.46 -6.71
CA TRP A 21 -0.84 -25.18 -6.00
C TRP A 21 -1.97 -25.02 -4.97
N THR A 22 -2.76 -26.08 -4.71
CA THR A 22 -3.75 -26.09 -3.63
C THR A 22 -3.09 -25.85 -2.27
N LYS A 23 -3.67 -24.96 -1.46
CA LYS A 23 -3.25 -24.72 -0.08
C LYS A 23 -3.74 -25.86 0.80
N VAL A 24 -2.81 -26.57 1.44
CA VAL A 24 -3.09 -27.71 2.31
C VAL A 24 -2.62 -27.44 3.73
N THR A 25 -3.35 -27.99 4.69
CA THR A 25 -3.03 -27.97 6.11
C THR A 25 -2.67 -29.37 6.56
N ILE A 26 -1.43 -29.56 6.99
CA ILE A 26 -0.90 -30.79 7.54
C ILE A 26 -1.07 -30.76 9.05
N ARG A 27 -1.64 -31.83 9.60
CA ARG A 27 -1.84 -32.05 11.04
C ARG A 27 -1.07 -33.30 11.46
N GLY A 28 -0.49 -33.25 12.65
CA GLY A 28 0.36 -34.32 13.14
C GLY A 28 0.84 -34.12 14.56
N GLU A 29 1.82 -34.92 14.95
CA GLU A 29 2.50 -34.86 16.23
C GLU A 29 4.00 -34.64 15.97
N ASN A 30 4.67 -33.91 16.87
CA ASN A 30 6.10 -33.65 16.81
C ASN A 30 6.58 -33.02 15.48
N LEU A 31 5.78 -32.13 14.87
CA LEU A 31 6.12 -31.40 13.63
C LEU A 31 7.15 -30.27 13.83
N GLY A 32 8.04 -30.42 14.82
CA GLY A 32 9.10 -29.47 15.16
C GLY A 32 8.77 -28.53 16.33
N THR A 33 9.80 -27.90 16.90
CA THR A 33 9.67 -26.96 18.04
C THR A 33 9.52 -25.49 17.65
N GLY A 34 9.68 -25.19 16.37
CA GLY A 34 9.60 -23.84 15.82
C GLY A 34 9.87 -23.84 14.31
N PRO A 35 9.72 -22.69 13.63
CA PRO A 35 9.90 -22.60 12.18
C PRO A 35 11.32 -22.95 11.73
N ALA A 36 12.34 -22.65 12.54
CA ALA A 36 13.74 -22.98 12.26
C ALA A 36 14.08 -24.49 12.43
N ASP A 37 13.16 -25.27 13.00
CA ASP A 37 13.31 -26.71 13.20
C ASP A 37 12.78 -27.51 12.01
N LEU A 38 11.93 -26.91 11.15
CA LEU A 38 11.42 -27.53 9.93
C LEU A 38 12.44 -27.36 8.80
N ILE A 39 13.13 -28.44 8.45
CA ILE A 39 14.22 -28.42 7.45
C ILE A 39 13.82 -29.06 6.11
N GLY A 40 12.74 -29.84 6.08
CA GLY A 40 12.24 -30.46 4.87
C GLY A 40 10.74 -30.71 4.93
N LEU A 41 10.06 -30.47 3.81
CA LEU A 41 8.68 -30.86 3.61
C LEU A 41 8.51 -31.36 2.17
N SER A 42 8.13 -32.62 2.00
CA SER A 42 7.85 -33.21 0.70
C SER A 42 6.43 -33.77 0.65
N ILE A 43 5.70 -33.42 -0.42
CA ILE A 43 4.36 -33.96 -0.70
C ILE A 43 4.40 -34.55 -2.11
N CYS A 44 4.05 -35.82 -2.25
CA CYS A 44 4.03 -36.52 -3.54
C CYS A 44 5.37 -36.45 -4.31
N GLY A 45 6.49 -36.41 -3.58
CA GLY A 45 7.84 -36.31 -4.16
C GLY A 45 8.25 -34.90 -4.62
N HIS A 46 7.46 -33.86 -4.31
CA HIS A 46 7.81 -32.48 -4.58
C HIS A 46 8.19 -31.75 -3.28
N ASN A 47 9.26 -30.96 -3.30
CA ASN A 47 9.69 -30.17 -2.17
C ASN A 47 8.79 -28.94 -1.99
N CYS A 48 8.04 -28.90 -0.88
CA CYS A 48 7.09 -27.85 -0.55
C CYS A 48 7.61 -26.92 0.58
N LEU A 49 8.89 -27.03 0.97
CA LEU A 49 9.48 -26.24 2.06
C LEU A 49 9.38 -24.73 1.83
N LEU A 50 9.55 -24.27 0.57
CA LEU A 50 9.52 -22.85 0.24
C LEU A 50 8.17 -22.18 0.56
N THR A 51 7.08 -22.95 0.48
CA THR A 51 5.72 -22.46 0.79
C THR A 51 5.21 -22.91 2.15
N ALA A 52 6.06 -23.57 2.94
CA ALA A 52 5.70 -24.13 4.22
C ALA A 52 5.75 -23.09 5.34
N GLU A 53 4.61 -22.88 5.99
CA GLU A 53 4.44 -22.06 7.18
C GLU A 53 4.21 -22.99 8.38
N TRP A 54 5.20 -23.03 9.27
CA TRP A 54 5.05 -23.73 10.55
C TRP A 54 4.16 -22.91 11.48
N MET A 55 3.08 -23.52 12.00
CA MET A 55 2.13 -22.84 12.89
C MET A 55 2.28 -23.33 14.34
N SER A 56 2.45 -24.64 14.52
CA SER A 56 2.63 -25.26 15.84
C SER A 56 3.29 -26.63 15.69
N ALA A 57 3.67 -27.24 16.83
CA ALA A 57 4.20 -28.60 16.87
C ALA A 57 3.24 -29.68 16.33
N SER A 58 1.99 -29.32 16.01
CA SER A 58 0.97 -30.19 15.44
C SER A 58 0.36 -29.69 14.13
N LYS A 59 0.83 -28.56 13.58
CA LYS A 59 0.22 -27.95 12.39
C LYS A 59 1.23 -27.22 11.51
N ILE A 60 1.23 -27.58 10.23
CA ILE A 60 1.98 -26.89 9.16
C ILE A 60 1.01 -26.57 8.02
N VAL A 61 1.16 -25.42 7.38
CA VAL A 61 0.36 -25.02 6.22
C VAL A 61 1.31 -24.83 5.05
N CYS A 62 1.01 -25.41 3.88
CA CYS A 62 1.84 -25.23 2.70
C CYS A 62 1.01 -25.28 1.42
N ARG A 63 1.63 -25.01 0.26
CA ARG A 63 1.01 -25.24 -1.04
C ARG A 63 1.65 -26.45 -1.71
N VAL A 64 0.82 -27.35 -2.23
CA VAL A 64 1.31 -28.55 -2.93
C VAL A 64 1.89 -28.13 -4.28
N GLY A 65 3.13 -28.49 -4.56
CA GLY A 65 3.74 -28.23 -5.87
C GLY A 65 3.19 -29.14 -6.99
N PRO A 66 3.55 -28.89 -8.26
CA PRO A 66 3.19 -29.76 -9.37
C PRO A 66 3.95 -31.09 -9.24
N ALA A 67 3.34 -32.07 -8.59
CA ALA A 67 3.96 -33.38 -8.36
C ALA A 67 3.80 -34.29 -9.59
N LYS A 68 4.78 -35.19 -9.79
CA LYS A 68 4.79 -36.16 -10.89
C LYS A 68 3.91 -37.39 -10.63
N ASN A 69 3.57 -37.65 -9.36
CA ASN A 69 2.87 -38.86 -8.92
C ASN A 69 1.44 -38.53 -8.46
N ASP A 70 0.49 -39.37 -8.86
CA ASP A 70 -0.95 -39.18 -8.61
C ASP A 70 -1.33 -39.32 -7.14
N LYS A 71 -0.58 -40.14 -6.39
CA LYS A 71 -0.72 -40.36 -4.96
C LYS A 71 0.68 -40.46 -4.36
N GLY A 72 0.92 -39.78 -3.24
CA GLY A 72 2.20 -39.88 -2.58
C GLY A 72 2.17 -39.53 -1.10
N GLU A 73 3.25 -39.93 -0.44
CA GLU A 73 3.46 -39.74 0.99
C GLU A 73 3.82 -38.29 1.33
N ILE A 74 3.61 -37.94 2.59
CA ILE A 74 3.87 -36.62 3.12
C ILE A 74 5.02 -36.76 4.12
N ILE A 75 6.21 -36.33 3.72
CA ILE A 75 7.42 -36.48 4.53
C ILE A 75 7.76 -35.11 5.12
N VAL A 76 7.72 -35.04 6.45
CA VAL A 76 8.13 -33.85 7.23
C VAL A 76 9.45 -34.15 7.89
N THR A 77 10.51 -33.43 7.54
CA THR A 77 11.84 -33.59 8.14
C THR A 77 12.11 -32.44 9.09
N THR A 78 12.39 -32.76 10.36
CA THR A 78 12.77 -31.77 11.38
C THR A 78 14.23 -31.96 11.81
N LYS A 79 14.88 -30.88 12.22
CA LYS A 79 16.25 -30.92 12.74
C LYS A 79 16.33 -31.67 14.07
N SER A 80 15.27 -31.61 14.88
CA SER A 80 15.19 -32.25 16.20
C SER A 80 14.73 -33.71 16.20
N GLY A 81 13.85 -34.10 15.26
CA GLY A 81 13.21 -35.42 15.19
C GLY A 81 13.56 -36.25 13.96
N GLY A 82 14.32 -35.72 13.01
CA GLY A 82 14.69 -36.42 11.78
C GLY A 82 13.53 -36.54 10.79
N ASP A 83 13.55 -37.58 9.96
CA ASP A 83 12.54 -37.83 8.93
C ASP A 83 11.25 -38.37 9.54
N GLY A 84 10.16 -37.67 9.26
CA GLY A 84 8.83 -38.03 9.70
C GLY A 84 8.15 -39.06 8.80
N THR A 85 7.13 -39.70 9.35
CA THR A 85 6.28 -40.67 8.64
C THR A 85 4.86 -40.13 8.52
N SER A 86 4.14 -40.52 7.46
CA SER A 86 2.74 -40.16 7.26
C SER A 86 1.84 -41.38 7.25
N THR A 87 0.76 -41.34 8.02
CA THR A 87 -0.34 -42.33 7.91
C THR A 87 -1.34 -41.97 6.80
N VAL A 88 -1.24 -40.76 6.25
CA VAL A 88 -2.13 -40.22 5.23
C VAL A 88 -1.35 -39.83 3.99
N SER A 89 -2.00 -39.96 2.84
CA SER A 89 -1.44 -39.61 1.54
C SER A 89 -2.25 -38.50 0.89
N PHE A 90 -1.61 -37.60 0.15
CA PHE A 90 -2.31 -36.62 -0.68
C PHE A 90 -2.54 -37.18 -2.08
N LYS A 91 -3.73 -36.96 -2.64
CA LYS A 91 -4.06 -37.33 -4.02
C LYS A 91 -4.03 -36.08 -4.91
N LEU A 92 -3.09 -36.03 -5.84
CA LEU A 92 -3.03 -34.93 -6.80
C LEU A 92 -4.01 -35.21 -7.93
N LEU A 93 -5.02 -34.36 -8.07
CA LEU A 93 -5.93 -34.40 -9.21
C LEU A 93 -5.19 -33.82 -10.42
N LYS A 94 -5.00 -34.66 -11.45
CA LYS A 94 -4.57 -34.16 -12.75
C LYS A 94 -5.65 -33.18 -13.23
N PRO A 95 -5.28 -32.01 -13.78
CA PRO A 95 -6.25 -31.20 -14.50
C PRO A 95 -6.84 -32.10 -15.58
N GLU A 96 -8.13 -32.39 -15.46
CA GLU A 96 -8.87 -33.14 -16.46
C GLU A 96 -8.71 -32.36 -17.76
N LYS A 97 -8.18 -33.01 -18.79
CA LYS A 97 -8.23 -32.44 -20.13
C LYS A 97 -9.71 -32.48 -20.50
N ILE A 98 -10.41 -31.39 -20.25
CA ILE A 98 -11.82 -31.20 -20.56
C ILE A 98 -12.02 -31.70 -22.00
N GLY A 99 -12.81 -32.76 -22.16
CA GLY A 99 -13.17 -33.25 -23.47
C GLY A 99 -14.03 -32.21 -24.19
N ILE A 100 -14.04 -32.23 -25.51
CA ILE A 100 -14.82 -31.29 -26.35
C ILE A 100 -16.34 -31.34 -26.02
N LEU A 101 -16.79 -32.38 -25.31
CA LEU A 101 -18.18 -32.60 -24.92
C LEU A 101 -18.51 -32.26 -23.45
N ASP A 102 -17.52 -31.94 -22.62
CA ASP A 102 -17.76 -31.63 -21.20
C ASP A 102 -18.08 -30.14 -21.01
N GLN A 103 -19.16 -29.85 -20.27
CA GLN A 103 -19.63 -28.49 -20.06
C GLN A 103 -18.72 -27.73 -19.09
N SER A 104 -18.16 -26.60 -19.56
CA SER A 104 -17.38 -25.66 -18.73
C SER A 104 -18.26 -24.48 -18.29
N ALA A 105 -18.12 -24.06 -17.03
CA ALA A 105 -18.74 -22.85 -16.48
C ALA A 105 -17.91 -21.57 -16.71
N VAL A 106 -16.75 -21.69 -17.35
CA VAL A 106 -15.87 -20.57 -17.70
C VAL A 106 -16.05 -20.25 -19.17
N TRP A 107 -16.64 -19.08 -19.45
CA TRP A 107 -16.69 -18.53 -20.80
C TRP A 107 -15.28 -18.06 -21.17
N VAL A 108 -14.66 -18.77 -22.12
CA VAL A 108 -13.49 -18.27 -22.83
C VAL A 108 -14.02 -17.52 -24.05
N ASP A 109 -13.58 -16.29 -24.26
CA ASP A 109 -13.98 -15.50 -25.43
C ASP A 109 -13.37 -16.16 -26.67
N GLU A 110 -14.12 -17.06 -27.32
CA GLU A 110 -13.72 -17.83 -28.49
C GLU A 110 -13.69 -16.95 -29.75
N MET A 111 -12.82 -15.95 -29.76
CA MET A 111 -12.43 -15.28 -31.00
C MET A 111 -11.27 -16.09 -31.61
N ASN A 112 -11.56 -16.78 -32.72
CA ASN A 112 -10.64 -17.47 -33.66
C ASN A 112 -10.54 -19.00 -33.57
N TYR A 113 -11.63 -19.73 -33.83
CA TYR A 113 -11.54 -21.12 -34.29
C TYR A 113 -12.60 -21.48 -35.34
N TYR A 114 -12.77 -20.62 -36.35
CA TYR A 114 -13.40 -21.09 -37.58
C TYR A 114 -12.41 -21.94 -38.38
N ASP A 115 -12.83 -23.18 -38.60
CA ASP A 115 -12.58 -23.99 -39.80
C ASP A 115 -11.40 -24.98 -39.79
N MET A 116 -11.57 -26.07 -39.02
CA MET A 116 -10.88 -27.35 -39.25
C MET A 116 -11.89 -28.52 -39.29
N ARG A 117 -12.98 -28.36 -40.05
CA ARG A 117 -13.90 -29.47 -40.38
C ARG A 117 -13.91 -29.71 -41.89
N THR A 118 -12.99 -30.55 -42.34
CA THR A 118 -12.88 -31.05 -43.73
C THR A 118 -13.94 -32.10 -44.10
N ASP A 119 -15.06 -32.18 -43.36
CA ASP A 119 -16.09 -33.20 -43.61
C ASP A 119 -17.26 -32.58 -44.40
N ARG A 120 -17.16 -32.67 -45.73
CA ARG A 120 -18.06 -32.01 -46.71
C ARG A 120 -19.43 -32.71 -46.90
N ASN A 121 -19.75 -33.78 -46.17
CA ASN A 121 -20.93 -34.61 -46.49
C ASN A 121 -21.92 -34.85 -45.34
N LYS A 122 -21.91 -34.05 -44.26
CA LYS A 122 -22.93 -34.14 -43.20
C LYS A 122 -23.78 -32.88 -43.13
N GLY A 123 -25.08 -33.05 -43.36
CA GLY A 123 -26.20 -32.22 -42.92
C GLY A 123 -26.01 -30.71 -43.07
N ILE A 124 -26.55 -30.16 -44.15
CA ILE A 124 -26.60 -28.71 -44.39
C ILE A 124 -27.34 -28.04 -43.22
N SER A 125 -26.62 -27.27 -42.41
CA SER A 125 -27.25 -26.26 -41.57
C SER A 125 -27.83 -25.17 -42.48
N PRO A 126 -29.07 -24.68 -42.25
CA PRO A 126 -29.74 -23.71 -43.11
C PRO A 126 -29.04 -22.34 -43.18
N LEU A 127 -27.97 -22.14 -42.39
CA LEU A 127 -27.14 -20.95 -42.32
C LEU A 127 -25.83 -21.05 -43.10
N SER A 128 -25.53 -22.17 -43.78
CA SER A 128 -24.32 -22.26 -44.59
C SER A 128 -24.53 -21.58 -45.95
N LEU A 129 -24.02 -20.37 -46.09
CA LEU A 129 -23.89 -19.63 -47.37
C LEU A 129 -22.84 -20.27 -48.32
N ARG A 130 -22.55 -21.57 -48.20
CA ARG A 130 -21.63 -22.25 -49.11
C ARG A 130 -22.40 -22.72 -50.36
N PRO A 131 -21.98 -22.30 -51.58
CA PRO A 131 -22.58 -22.82 -52.79
C PRO A 131 -22.46 -24.35 -52.83
N THR A 132 -23.57 -25.04 -53.07
CA THR A 132 -23.57 -26.48 -53.35
C THR A 132 -22.66 -26.76 -54.55
N ASN A 133 -21.90 -27.86 -54.49
CA ASN A 133 -20.90 -28.26 -55.49
C ASN A 133 -21.26 -27.80 -56.92
N PRO A 134 -20.64 -26.71 -57.42
CA PRO A 134 -21.10 -26.05 -58.66
C PRO A 134 -20.80 -26.88 -59.91
N LEU A 135 -19.89 -27.84 -59.81
CA LEU A 135 -19.48 -28.71 -60.91
C LEU A 135 -20.35 -29.97 -61.00
N GLY A 136 -21.08 -30.33 -59.93
CA GLY A 136 -22.00 -31.47 -59.91
C GLY A 136 -21.33 -32.83 -60.19
N ILE A 137 -20.01 -32.90 -60.03
CA ILE A 137 -19.17 -34.09 -60.15
C ILE A 137 -18.54 -34.41 -58.79
N ASP A 138 -18.30 -35.69 -58.51
CA ASP A 138 -17.69 -36.09 -57.24
C ASP A 138 -16.31 -35.45 -57.05
N ILE A 139 -16.05 -35.02 -55.81
CA ILE A 139 -14.80 -34.38 -55.42
C ILE A 139 -13.79 -35.50 -55.09
N ASP A 140 -12.64 -35.45 -55.74
CA ASP A 140 -11.55 -36.39 -55.47
C ASP A 140 -10.99 -36.12 -54.07
N LYS A 141 -10.95 -37.15 -53.21
CA LYS A 141 -10.37 -37.07 -51.85
C LYS A 141 -8.84 -37.10 -51.85
N GLY A 142 -8.21 -36.72 -52.97
CA GLY A 142 -6.77 -36.70 -53.14
C GLY A 142 -6.16 -35.56 -52.33
N LYS A 143 -5.41 -35.89 -51.27
CA LYS A 143 -4.68 -34.91 -50.46
C LYS A 143 -3.50 -34.35 -51.26
N VAL A 144 -3.72 -33.28 -52.03
CA VAL A 144 -2.60 -32.46 -52.51
C VAL A 144 -2.12 -31.60 -51.32
N PRO A 145 -0.85 -31.68 -50.90
CA PRO A 145 -0.37 -30.89 -49.78
C PRO A 145 -0.43 -29.40 -50.09
N GLN A 146 -1.19 -28.65 -49.27
CA GLN A 146 -1.47 -27.21 -49.42
C GLN A 146 -0.19 -26.35 -49.55
N LYS A 147 0.92 -26.78 -48.95
CA LYS A 147 2.24 -26.13 -49.04
C LYS A 147 2.83 -26.07 -50.46
N ASP A 148 2.58 -27.08 -51.29
CA ASP A 148 3.12 -27.12 -52.66
C ASP A 148 2.31 -26.23 -53.60
N LEU A 149 1.00 -26.09 -53.32
CA LEU A 149 0.11 -25.20 -54.06
C LEU A 149 0.39 -23.73 -53.72
N GLU A 150 0.62 -23.40 -52.45
CA GLU A 150 0.98 -22.04 -51.98
C GLU A 150 2.28 -21.53 -52.61
N GLY A 151 3.21 -22.45 -52.93
CA GLY A 151 4.45 -22.13 -53.65
C GLY A 151 4.25 -21.83 -55.15
N LEU A 152 3.25 -22.44 -55.78
CA LEU A 152 2.96 -22.32 -57.22
C LEU A 152 2.03 -21.14 -57.55
N PHE A 153 1.07 -20.83 -56.67
CA PHE A 153 0.15 -19.70 -56.86
C PHE A 153 0.18 -18.75 -55.66
N LYS A 154 1.20 -17.88 -55.66
CA LYS A 154 1.36 -16.87 -54.62
C LYS A 154 0.14 -15.93 -54.59
N SER A 155 -0.50 -15.82 -53.42
CA SER A 155 -1.66 -14.95 -53.15
C SER A 155 -3.02 -15.38 -53.73
N MET A 156 -3.14 -16.57 -54.30
CA MET A 156 -4.42 -17.10 -54.81
C MET A 156 -5.04 -18.08 -53.82
N SER A 157 -6.37 -18.18 -53.83
CA SER A 157 -7.13 -19.09 -52.97
C SER A 157 -8.04 -20.00 -53.79
N GLY A 158 -8.24 -21.23 -53.30
CA GLY A 158 -9.27 -22.15 -53.80
C GLY A 158 -10.65 -21.90 -53.21
N ASP A 159 -10.81 -20.95 -52.29
CA ASP A 159 -12.09 -20.69 -51.63
C ASP A 159 -12.96 -19.68 -52.41
N PHE A 160 -14.23 -20.02 -52.56
CA PHE A 160 -15.21 -19.23 -53.30
C PHE A 160 -15.54 -17.88 -52.65
N THR A 161 -15.28 -17.75 -51.35
CA THR A 161 -15.56 -16.51 -50.61
C THR A 161 -14.41 -15.51 -50.64
N SER A 162 -13.25 -15.93 -51.17
CA SER A 162 -12.07 -15.08 -51.29
C SER A 162 -12.10 -14.27 -52.58
N GLU A 163 -11.75 -12.99 -52.50
CA GLU A 163 -11.59 -12.11 -53.67
C GLU A 163 -10.47 -12.58 -54.62
N ASN A 164 -9.51 -13.36 -54.10
CA ASN A 164 -8.37 -13.88 -54.87
C ASN A 164 -8.60 -15.32 -55.37
N PHE A 165 -9.84 -15.66 -55.71
CA PHE A 165 -10.21 -16.99 -56.15
C PHE A 165 -9.53 -17.39 -57.47
N SER A 166 -8.91 -18.57 -57.51
CA SER A 166 -8.36 -19.19 -58.72
C SER A 166 -9.06 -20.49 -59.05
N ALA A 167 -9.72 -20.54 -60.22
CA ALA A 167 -10.38 -21.75 -60.71
C ALA A 167 -9.39 -22.90 -60.95
N THR A 168 -8.15 -22.58 -61.35
CA THR A 168 -7.09 -23.57 -61.59
C THR A 168 -6.65 -24.23 -60.28
N TRP A 169 -6.49 -23.45 -59.22
CA TRP A 169 -6.20 -23.98 -57.88
C TRP A 169 -7.33 -24.91 -57.41
N TYR A 170 -8.58 -24.45 -57.54
CA TYR A 170 -9.75 -25.21 -57.10
C TYR A 170 -9.86 -26.57 -57.80
N LEU A 171 -9.57 -26.64 -59.11
CA LEU A 171 -9.60 -27.88 -59.87
C LEU A 171 -8.45 -28.83 -59.50
N ILE A 172 -7.25 -28.30 -59.22
CA ILE A 172 -6.12 -29.14 -58.81
C ILE A 172 -6.36 -29.72 -57.40
N GLU A 173 -6.89 -28.91 -56.50
CA GLU A 173 -7.14 -29.33 -55.12
C GLU A 173 -8.29 -30.35 -55.01
N ASN A 174 -9.36 -30.18 -55.79
CA ASN A 174 -10.60 -30.95 -55.63
C ASN A 174 -10.87 -31.98 -56.74
N HIS A 175 -10.22 -31.86 -57.91
CA HIS A 175 -10.50 -32.65 -59.11
C HIS A 175 -9.22 -33.11 -59.84
N SER A 176 -8.14 -33.35 -59.10
CA SER A 176 -6.84 -33.76 -59.66
C SER A 176 -6.87 -35.13 -60.37
N ALA A 177 -7.79 -36.02 -60.02
CA ALA A 177 -7.93 -37.35 -60.62
C ALA A 177 -9.14 -37.47 -61.55
N THR A 178 -9.85 -36.36 -61.80
CA THR A 178 -11.09 -36.34 -62.57
C THR A 178 -10.78 -36.41 -64.08
N SER A 179 -11.50 -37.27 -64.81
CA SER A 179 -11.29 -37.45 -66.26
C SER A 179 -11.78 -36.24 -67.08
N PHE A 180 -11.21 -36.04 -68.28
CA PHE A 180 -11.58 -34.94 -69.18
C PHE A 180 -13.08 -34.94 -69.55
N ASP A 181 -13.69 -36.11 -69.73
CA ASP A 181 -15.13 -36.23 -70.04
C ASP A 181 -16.02 -35.82 -68.86
N GLN A 182 -15.58 -36.07 -67.63
CA GLN A 182 -16.26 -35.59 -66.42
C GLN A 182 -16.13 -34.07 -66.28
N LEU A 183 -14.96 -33.50 -66.56
CA LEU A 183 -14.76 -32.05 -66.58
C LEU A 183 -15.60 -31.37 -67.67
N LYS A 184 -15.78 -32.00 -68.83
CA LYS A 184 -16.65 -31.50 -69.91
C LYS A 184 -18.13 -31.53 -69.50
N THR A 185 -18.54 -32.58 -68.80
CA THR A 185 -19.89 -32.67 -68.20
C THR A 185 -20.10 -31.59 -67.13
N ALA A 186 -19.11 -31.37 -66.27
CA ALA A 186 -19.11 -30.33 -65.25
C ALA A 186 -19.22 -28.93 -65.85
N ALA A 187 -18.47 -28.63 -66.93
CA ALA A 187 -18.56 -27.36 -67.64
C ALA A 187 -19.96 -27.14 -68.25
N ASN A 188 -20.58 -28.18 -68.81
CA ASN A 188 -21.95 -28.11 -69.33
C ASN A 188 -22.97 -27.89 -68.20
N ASN A 189 -22.78 -28.51 -67.04
CA ASN A 189 -23.63 -28.31 -65.87
C ASN A 189 -23.50 -26.89 -65.32
N LEU A 190 -22.30 -26.35 -65.24
CA LEU A 190 -22.03 -24.98 -64.81
C LEU A 190 -22.69 -23.98 -65.77
N ARG A 191 -22.60 -24.21 -67.08
CA ARG A 191 -23.28 -23.39 -68.11
C ARG A 191 -24.80 -23.44 -67.96
N LYS A 192 -25.37 -24.62 -67.66
CA LYS A 192 -26.81 -24.76 -67.37
C LYS A 192 -27.21 -24.05 -66.07
N GLN A 193 -26.40 -24.11 -65.01
CA GLN A 193 -26.66 -23.42 -63.74
C GLN A 193 -26.55 -21.90 -63.88
N ALA A 194 -25.56 -21.39 -64.63
CA ALA A 194 -25.41 -19.97 -64.92
C ALA A 194 -26.66 -19.41 -65.62
N ASN A 195 -27.23 -20.17 -66.56
CA ASN A 195 -28.47 -19.78 -67.25
C ASN A 195 -29.71 -19.89 -66.34
N LYS A 196 -29.71 -20.77 -65.34
CA LYS A 196 -30.81 -20.92 -64.36
C LYS A 196 -30.88 -19.80 -63.30
N LYS A 197 -29.81 -19.01 -63.10
CA LYS A 197 -29.81 -17.90 -62.12
C LYS A 197 -30.89 -16.83 -62.39
N ASN A 198 -31.40 -16.72 -63.61
CA ASN A 198 -32.50 -15.79 -63.91
C ASN A 198 -33.88 -16.24 -63.40
N GLU A 199 -34.08 -17.52 -63.07
CA GLU A 199 -35.38 -18.03 -62.58
C GLU A 199 -35.32 -18.59 -61.13
N GLY A 200 -34.13 -18.94 -60.62
CA GLY A 200 -33.96 -19.64 -59.34
C GLY A 200 -33.83 -18.78 -58.08
N SER A 201 -33.59 -17.47 -58.20
CA SER A 201 -33.26 -16.60 -57.04
C SER A 201 -34.41 -16.45 -56.03
N LEU A 202 -35.66 -16.69 -56.44
CA LEU A 202 -36.84 -16.58 -55.57
C LEU A 202 -37.05 -17.80 -54.64
N ALA A 203 -36.56 -18.98 -55.04
CA ALA A 203 -36.73 -20.20 -54.24
C ALA A 203 -35.77 -20.25 -53.03
N TYR A 204 -34.55 -19.71 -53.18
CA TYR A 204 -33.57 -19.63 -52.11
C TYR A 204 -33.94 -18.58 -51.06
N VAL A 205 -34.61 -17.49 -51.45
CA VAL A 205 -35.02 -16.42 -50.54
C VAL A 205 -36.24 -16.81 -49.70
N LYS A 206 -37.14 -17.68 -50.22
CA LYS A 206 -38.34 -18.14 -49.49
C LYS A 206 -38.05 -18.89 -48.19
N GLY A 207 -36.94 -19.64 -48.10
CA GLY A 207 -36.58 -20.38 -46.89
C GLY A 207 -35.90 -19.51 -45.81
N GLY A 208 -35.21 -18.44 -46.21
CA GLY A 208 -34.46 -17.55 -45.31
C GLY A 208 -35.18 -16.24 -44.96
N LEU A 209 -36.36 -16.00 -45.52
CA LEU A 209 -37.18 -14.82 -45.25
C LEU A 209 -37.60 -14.73 -43.78
N SER A 210 -37.97 -15.86 -43.14
CA SER A 210 -38.33 -15.88 -41.71
C SER A 210 -37.15 -15.43 -40.85
N THR A 211 -35.95 -15.97 -41.10
CA THR A 211 -34.75 -15.60 -40.35
C THR A 211 -34.32 -14.16 -40.59
N PHE A 212 -34.57 -13.61 -41.78
CA PHE A 212 -34.30 -12.20 -42.05
C PHE A 212 -35.27 -11.29 -41.30
N PHE A 213 -36.55 -11.61 -41.26
CA PHE A 213 -37.53 -10.86 -40.47
C PHE A 213 -37.29 -11.01 -38.97
N GLU A 214 -36.92 -12.20 -38.49
CA GLU A 214 -36.53 -12.40 -37.08
C GLU A 214 -35.27 -11.60 -36.71
N ALA A 215 -34.26 -11.56 -37.60
CA ALA A 215 -33.07 -10.76 -37.38
C ALA A 215 -33.38 -9.26 -37.41
N GLN A 216 -34.25 -8.82 -38.33
CA GLN A 216 -34.69 -7.43 -38.42
C GLN A 216 -35.51 -7.02 -37.19
N ASP A 217 -36.44 -7.87 -36.74
CA ASP A 217 -37.25 -7.64 -35.54
C ASP A 217 -36.36 -7.61 -34.29
N ALA A 218 -35.37 -8.48 -34.20
CA ALA A 218 -34.37 -8.45 -33.13
C ALA A 218 -33.54 -7.15 -33.17
N LEU A 219 -33.13 -6.70 -34.36
CA LEU A 219 -32.38 -5.45 -34.52
C LEU A 219 -33.23 -4.23 -34.17
N SER A 220 -34.50 -4.21 -34.60
CA SER A 220 -35.46 -3.16 -34.25
C SER A 220 -35.79 -3.16 -32.76
N ALA A 221 -35.91 -4.33 -32.12
CA ALA A 221 -36.10 -4.43 -30.68
C ALA A 221 -34.87 -3.94 -29.89
N ILE A 222 -33.66 -4.23 -30.37
CA ILE A 222 -32.42 -3.70 -29.80
C ILE A 222 -32.37 -2.18 -29.97
N HIS A 223 -32.67 -1.67 -31.17
CA HIS A 223 -32.67 -0.24 -31.44
C HIS A 223 -33.69 0.51 -30.58
N GLN A 224 -34.90 -0.03 -30.43
CA GLN A 224 -35.93 0.54 -29.56
C GLN A 224 -35.52 0.50 -28.09
N ARG A 225 -34.92 -0.59 -27.60
CA ARG A 225 -34.36 -0.63 -26.23
C ARG A 225 -33.24 0.37 -26.05
N LEU A 226 -32.38 0.54 -27.06
CA LEU A 226 -31.27 1.48 -27.02
C LEU A 226 -31.75 2.94 -27.05
N GLU A 227 -32.85 3.24 -27.76
CA GLU A 227 -33.50 4.56 -27.71
C GLU A 227 -34.19 4.79 -26.35
N VAL A 228 -34.94 3.81 -25.84
CA VAL A 228 -35.62 3.91 -24.53
C VAL A 228 -34.62 4.05 -23.37
N ASP A 229 -33.50 3.32 -23.41
CA ASP A 229 -32.40 3.46 -22.45
C ASP A 229 -31.54 4.70 -22.73
N GLY A 230 -31.52 5.18 -23.98
CA GLY A 230 -30.68 6.28 -24.45
C GLY A 230 -31.27 7.68 -24.26
N THR A 231 -32.60 7.84 -24.20
CA THR A 231 -33.22 9.19 -24.21
C THR A 231 -34.29 9.44 -23.16
N GLU A 232 -35.01 8.46 -22.61
CA GLU A 232 -36.20 8.77 -21.79
C GLU A 232 -36.11 8.48 -20.28
N LYS A 233 -35.18 7.64 -19.81
CA LYS A 233 -35.09 7.34 -18.34
C LYS A 233 -33.88 7.93 -17.63
N VAL A 234 -32.99 8.59 -18.35
CA VAL A 234 -31.87 9.30 -17.77
C VAL A 234 -31.69 10.61 -18.51
N GLU A 235 -32.09 11.73 -17.89
CA GLU A 235 -31.55 13.03 -18.26
C GLU A 235 -30.03 12.94 -18.21
N GLY A 236 -29.40 12.85 -19.39
CA GLY A 236 -27.96 12.78 -19.54
C GLY A 236 -27.41 11.43 -20.01
N SER A 237 -26.41 11.48 -20.89
CA SER A 237 -25.58 10.33 -21.26
C SER A 237 -25.18 9.53 -20.02
N MET A 238 -25.20 8.20 -20.07
CA MET A 238 -24.77 7.32 -18.97
C MET A 238 -23.40 7.71 -18.37
N THR A 239 -22.54 8.34 -19.18
CA THR A 239 -21.26 8.93 -18.75
C THR A 239 -21.40 10.10 -17.77
N GLN A 240 -22.46 10.91 -17.83
CA GLN A 240 -22.69 12.03 -16.91
C GLN A 240 -23.00 11.57 -15.48
N LYS A 241 -23.71 10.45 -15.31
CA LYS A 241 -23.90 9.85 -13.98
C LYS A 241 -22.57 9.38 -13.40
N LEU A 242 -21.72 8.74 -14.21
CA LEU A 242 -20.39 8.33 -13.81
C LEU A 242 -19.50 9.54 -13.46
N GLU A 243 -19.54 10.58 -14.27
CA GLU A 243 -18.82 11.84 -14.04
C GLU A 243 -19.28 12.51 -12.74
N ASN A 244 -20.58 12.54 -12.46
CA ASN A 244 -21.13 13.07 -11.22
C ASN A 244 -20.67 12.25 -9.99
N VAL A 245 -20.63 10.93 -10.09
CA VAL A 245 -20.13 10.06 -9.01
C VAL A 245 -18.63 10.24 -8.82
N LEU A 246 -17.86 10.34 -9.91
CA LEU A 246 -16.42 10.56 -9.87
C LEU A 246 -16.07 11.93 -9.26
N ASN A 247 -16.77 12.99 -9.68
CA ASN A 247 -16.58 14.33 -9.14
C ASN A 247 -16.97 14.39 -7.66
N ARG A 248 -18.06 13.73 -7.24
CA ARG A 248 -18.40 13.62 -5.81
C ARG A 248 -17.33 12.86 -5.02
N ALA A 249 -16.81 11.76 -5.56
CA ALA A 249 -15.75 11.00 -4.92
C ALA A 249 -14.47 11.82 -4.80
N SER A 250 -14.09 12.57 -5.83
CA SER A 250 -12.93 13.47 -5.82
C SER A 250 -13.08 14.56 -4.77
N VAL A 251 -14.22 15.28 -4.75
CA VAL A 251 -14.48 16.34 -3.77
C VAL A 251 -14.46 15.77 -2.34
N THR A 252 -15.03 14.59 -2.13
CA THR A 252 -15.01 13.93 -0.81
C THR A 252 -13.60 13.49 -0.40
N ALA A 253 -12.79 13.04 -1.36
CA ALA A 253 -11.39 12.71 -1.10
C ALA A 253 -10.60 13.97 -0.74
N ASP A 254 -10.77 15.07 -1.47
CA ASP A 254 -10.09 16.33 -1.22
C ASP A 254 -10.42 16.90 0.16
N THR A 255 -11.69 16.84 0.59
CA THR A 255 -12.07 17.28 1.94
C THR A 255 -11.46 16.38 3.02
N LEU A 256 -11.47 15.06 2.84
CA LEU A 256 -10.81 14.13 3.76
C LEU A 256 -9.30 14.36 3.83
N PHE A 257 -8.64 14.57 2.69
CA PHE A 257 -7.21 14.84 2.66
C PHE A 257 -6.86 16.17 3.31
N GLN A 258 -7.63 17.23 3.08
CA GLN A 258 -7.44 18.51 3.75
C GLN A 258 -7.60 18.40 5.27
N GLU A 259 -8.61 17.65 5.75
CA GLU A 259 -8.76 17.39 7.17
C GLU A 259 -7.57 16.61 7.75
N VAL A 260 -7.12 15.57 7.07
CA VAL A 260 -5.99 14.73 7.53
C VAL A 260 -4.68 15.53 7.53
N LEU A 261 -4.42 16.30 6.48
CA LEU A 261 -3.27 17.19 6.38
C LEU A 261 -3.31 18.26 7.48
N GLY A 262 -4.46 18.90 7.70
CA GLY A 262 -4.61 19.87 8.79
C GLY A 262 -4.39 19.26 10.18
N ARG A 263 -4.87 18.02 10.42
CA ARG A 263 -4.58 17.30 11.67
C ARG A 263 -3.10 16.96 11.81
N LYS A 264 -2.44 16.56 10.73
CA LYS A 264 -1.00 16.30 10.69
C LYS A 264 -0.20 17.57 10.99
N ASP A 265 -0.50 18.68 10.35
CA ASP A 265 0.18 19.96 10.57
C ASP A 265 0.01 20.44 12.02
N LYS A 266 -1.18 20.26 12.61
CA LYS A 266 -1.40 20.57 14.03
C LYS A 266 -0.58 19.67 14.95
N ALA A 267 -0.49 18.38 14.65
CA ALA A 267 0.31 17.44 15.43
C ALA A 267 1.82 17.75 15.30
N ASP A 268 2.30 18.05 14.09
CA ASP A 268 3.69 18.39 13.81
C ASP A 268 4.06 19.74 14.45
N SER A 269 3.18 20.74 14.42
CA SER A 269 3.36 22.01 15.13
C SER A 269 3.45 21.80 16.65
N THR A 270 2.56 20.97 17.21
CA THR A 270 2.60 20.62 18.65
C THR A 270 3.90 19.89 19.01
N ARG A 271 4.34 18.97 18.14
CA ARG A 271 5.59 18.23 18.32
C ARG A 271 6.81 19.14 18.21
N ASN A 272 6.80 20.09 17.28
CA ASN A 272 7.85 21.09 17.13
C ASN A 272 7.91 22.01 18.36
N ALA A 273 6.77 22.52 18.81
CA ALA A 273 6.68 23.32 20.03
C ALA A 273 7.20 22.54 21.26
N LEU A 274 6.81 21.27 21.42
CA LEU A 274 7.31 20.42 22.49
C LEU A 274 8.83 20.21 22.39
N ASN A 275 9.36 20.00 21.19
CA ASN A 275 10.80 19.83 20.98
C ASN A 275 11.58 21.11 21.34
N VAL A 276 11.06 22.28 20.96
CA VAL A 276 11.62 23.59 21.38
C VAL A 276 11.56 23.73 22.90
N LEU A 277 10.43 23.42 23.54
CA LEU A 277 10.30 23.48 25.00
C LEU A 277 11.23 22.49 25.72
N GLN A 278 11.46 21.30 25.17
CA GLN A 278 12.38 20.32 25.74
C GLN A 278 13.84 20.74 25.57
N ARG A 279 14.23 21.20 24.37
CA ARG A 279 15.58 21.65 24.05
C ARG A 279 15.97 22.90 24.85
N PHE A 280 15.03 23.82 25.03
CA PHE A 280 15.23 25.07 25.78
C PHE A 280 14.56 25.07 27.15
N LYS A 281 14.34 23.88 27.73
CA LYS A 281 13.72 23.70 29.05
C LYS A 281 14.41 24.53 30.15
N PHE A 282 15.73 24.71 30.04
CA PHE A 282 16.50 25.55 30.94
C PHE A 282 16.03 27.01 30.91
N LEU A 283 15.92 27.62 29.73
CA LEU A 283 15.54 29.03 29.56
C LEU A 283 14.11 29.30 30.05
N PHE A 284 13.16 28.42 29.72
CA PHE A 284 11.76 28.60 30.15
C PHE A 284 11.56 28.39 31.65
N ASN A 285 12.35 27.54 32.29
CA ASN A 285 12.30 27.35 33.74
C ASN A 285 13.21 28.32 34.51
N LEU A 286 14.04 29.10 33.81
CA LEU A 286 15.01 29.99 34.43
C LEU A 286 14.34 31.03 35.36
N PRO A 287 13.26 31.74 34.98
CA PRO A 287 12.59 32.68 35.89
C PRO A 287 12.10 32.01 37.18
N LEU A 288 11.48 30.83 37.06
CA LEU A 288 10.95 30.06 38.19
C LEU A 288 12.06 29.53 39.10
N ASN A 289 13.17 29.09 38.51
CA ASN A 289 14.33 28.61 39.26
C ASN A 289 15.02 29.77 39.99
N ILE A 290 15.15 30.93 39.35
CA ILE A 290 15.67 32.15 39.97
C ILE A 290 14.81 32.51 41.18
N GLU A 291 13.49 32.60 41.04
CA GLU A 291 12.59 32.94 42.14
C GLU A 291 12.69 31.92 43.30
N ARG A 292 12.73 30.63 42.98
CA ARG A 292 12.89 29.57 43.99
C ARG A 292 14.24 29.62 44.70
N ASN A 293 15.32 29.92 43.99
CA ASN A 293 16.66 30.02 44.58
C ASN A 293 16.84 31.31 45.40
N ILE A 294 16.19 32.41 45.01
CA ILE A 294 16.12 33.65 45.80
C ILE A 294 15.43 33.39 47.14
N GLN A 295 14.32 32.64 47.16
CA GLN A 295 13.61 32.29 48.40
C GLN A 295 14.46 31.39 49.33
N LYS A 296 15.30 30.52 48.76
CA LYS A 296 16.21 29.67 49.53
C LYS A 296 17.45 30.40 50.06
N GLY A 297 17.78 31.57 49.49
CA GLY A 297 18.99 32.33 49.81
C GLY A 297 20.24 31.86 49.05
N ASP A 298 20.09 30.96 48.08
CA ASP A 298 21.20 30.42 47.27
C ASP A 298 21.52 31.35 46.09
N TYR A 299 22.07 32.52 46.39
CA TYR A 299 22.33 33.57 45.40
C TYR A 299 23.45 33.21 44.41
N ASP A 300 24.45 32.39 44.79
CA ASP A 300 25.53 31.94 43.90
C ASP A 300 24.98 31.21 42.66
N VAL A 301 23.98 30.35 42.86
CA VAL A 301 23.39 29.54 41.79
C VAL A 301 22.63 30.43 40.80
N VAL A 302 21.92 31.44 41.30
CA VAL A 302 21.19 32.40 40.48
C VAL A 302 22.14 33.16 39.56
N ILE A 303 23.28 33.60 40.07
CA ILE A 303 24.27 34.36 39.30
C ILE A 303 24.87 33.50 38.19
N ASN A 304 25.27 32.27 38.51
CA ASN A 304 25.81 31.35 37.52
C ASN A 304 24.78 30.97 36.44
N ASP A 305 23.55 30.67 36.84
CA ASP A 305 22.46 30.36 35.91
C ASP A 305 22.14 31.55 34.99
N TYR A 306 22.18 32.78 35.52
CA TYR A 306 22.01 34.00 34.73
C TYR A 306 23.19 34.26 33.79
N GLU A 307 24.44 34.11 34.25
CA GLU A 307 25.63 34.30 33.42
C GLU A 307 25.65 33.29 32.27
N LYS A 308 25.31 32.03 32.56
CA LYS A 308 25.14 30.98 31.56
C LYS A 308 24.03 31.31 30.56
N ALA A 309 22.90 31.85 31.02
CA ALA A 309 21.83 32.28 30.14
C ALA A 309 22.23 33.48 29.27
N LYS A 310 22.96 34.44 29.82
CA LYS A 310 23.50 35.61 29.12
C LYS A 310 24.52 35.20 28.05
N SER A 311 25.40 34.25 28.36
CA SER A 311 26.38 33.69 27.40
C SER A 311 25.70 32.94 26.25
N LEU A 312 24.69 32.11 26.55
CA LEU A 312 24.03 31.27 25.55
C LEU A 312 22.99 32.02 24.70
N PHE A 313 22.30 33.00 25.28
CA PHE A 313 21.13 33.62 24.67
C PHE A 313 21.23 35.15 24.49
N GLY A 314 22.33 35.78 24.88
CA GLY A 314 22.51 37.24 24.83
C GLY A 314 22.34 37.87 23.44
N ASN A 315 22.63 37.12 22.36
CA ASN A 315 22.52 37.58 20.97
C ASN A 315 21.33 37.00 20.21
N THR A 316 20.29 36.49 20.89
CA THR A 316 19.23 35.75 20.19
C THR A 316 18.20 36.66 19.53
N GLU A 317 17.90 36.42 18.24
CA GLU A 317 16.92 37.21 17.47
C GLU A 317 15.46 36.78 17.67
N VAL A 318 15.22 35.61 18.26
CA VAL A 318 13.88 35.04 18.44
C VAL A 318 13.07 35.82 19.48
N GLN A 319 11.92 36.38 19.07
CA GLN A 319 11.07 37.23 19.92
C GLN A 319 10.57 36.54 21.20
N VAL A 320 10.27 35.25 21.15
CA VAL A 320 9.82 34.49 22.33
C VAL A 320 10.90 34.47 23.39
N PHE A 321 12.16 34.26 23.00
CA PHE A 321 13.28 34.26 23.94
C PHE A 321 13.56 35.65 24.48
N LYS A 322 13.38 36.71 23.69
CA LYS A 322 13.47 38.10 24.19
C LYS A 322 12.45 38.38 25.30
N LYS A 323 11.21 37.89 25.17
CA LYS A 323 10.19 38.04 26.23
C LYS A 323 10.56 37.29 27.51
N VAL A 324 11.04 36.05 27.39
CA VAL A 324 11.49 35.28 28.56
C VAL A 324 12.71 35.95 29.21
N TYR A 325 13.65 36.44 28.40
CA TYR A 325 14.83 37.14 28.90
C TYR A 325 14.47 38.46 29.60
N ALA A 326 13.48 39.20 29.10
CA ALA A 326 12.98 40.41 29.76
C ALA A 326 12.35 40.11 31.13
N GLU A 327 11.61 39.00 31.28
CA GLU A 327 11.11 38.55 32.58
C GLU A 327 12.28 38.17 33.50
N VAL A 328 13.29 37.45 33.00
CA VAL A 328 14.51 37.10 33.77
C VAL A 328 15.23 38.36 34.27
N GLU A 329 15.44 39.37 33.43
CA GLU A 329 16.06 40.64 33.84
C GLU A 329 15.24 41.37 34.90
N THR A 330 13.91 41.40 34.75
CA THR A 330 13.03 42.02 35.74
C THR A 330 13.16 41.36 37.12
N ARG A 331 13.28 40.02 37.15
CA ARG A 331 13.51 39.27 38.40
C ARG A 331 14.90 39.49 38.98
N ILE A 332 15.89 39.70 38.12
CA ILE A 332 17.26 40.00 38.53
C ILE A 332 17.38 41.42 39.07
N ASP A 333 16.66 42.39 38.51
CA ASP A 333 16.58 43.74 39.05
C ASP A 333 15.91 43.76 40.43
N ALA A 334 14.87 42.93 40.63
CA ALA A 334 14.28 42.73 41.95
C ALA A 334 15.29 42.11 42.93
N LEU A 335 16.11 41.15 42.48
CA LEU A 335 17.18 40.58 43.30
C LEU A 335 18.27 41.60 43.64
N ARG A 336 18.70 42.42 42.67
CA ARG A 336 19.66 43.52 42.90
C ARG A 336 19.16 44.45 43.99
N SER A 337 17.89 44.85 43.92
CA SER A 337 17.25 45.71 44.92
C SER A 337 17.21 45.06 46.31
N LEU A 338 16.85 43.76 46.38
CA LEU A 338 16.79 43.01 47.64
C LEU A 338 18.18 42.81 48.27
N LEU A 339 19.20 42.51 47.45
CA LEU A 339 20.58 42.39 47.90
C LEU A 339 21.13 43.74 48.40
N LEU A 340 20.71 44.85 47.77
CA LEU A 340 21.07 46.19 48.22
C LEU A 340 20.42 46.53 49.57
N ASP A 341 19.14 46.22 49.75
CA ASP A 341 18.43 46.44 51.00
C ASP A 341 19.06 45.64 52.16
N LYS A 342 19.35 44.35 51.93
CA LYS A 342 20.07 43.50 52.89
C LYS A 342 21.50 43.97 53.20
N LEU A 343 22.15 44.68 52.27
CA LEU A 343 23.47 45.28 52.48
C LEU A 343 23.38 46.55 53.36
N LEU A 344 22.27 47.29 53.26
CA LEU A 344 21.99 48.49 54.05
C LEU A 344 21.49 48.16 55.46
N GLU A 345 20.91 46.97 55.68
CA GLU A 345 20.57 46.46 57.00
C GLU A 345 21.83 46.26 57.86
N THR A 346 21.95 47.09 58.90
CA THR A 346 22.99 47.01 59.94
C THR A 346 22.34 46.59 61.25
N PRO A 347 22.93 45.66 62.05
CA PRO A 347 24.28 45.10 61.96
C PRO A 347 24.34 43.76 61.18
N SER A 348 25.00 43.77 60.02
CA SER A 348 25.31 42.56 59.23
C SER A 348 26.78 42.15 59.43
N THR A 349 27.08 40.85 59.31
CA THR A 349 28.46 40.37 59.48
C THR A 349 29.34 40.82 58.31
N LEU A 350 30.63 41.04 58.56
CA LEU A 350 31.60 41.42 57.51
C LEU A 350 31.67 40.38 56.38
N HIS A 351 31.43 39.10 56.71
CA HIS A 351 31.42 38.02 55.73
C HIS A 351 30.24 38.14 54.77
N ASP A 352 29.04 38.41 55.30
CA ASP A 352 27.83 38.61 54.50
C ASP A 352 27.92 39.87 53.65
N GLN A 353 28.45 40.97 54.20
CA GLN A 353 28.69 42.21 53.46
C GLN A 353 29.65 41.98 52.27
N LYS A 354 30.77 41.28 52.50
CA LYS A 354 31.71 40.92 51.43
C LYS A 354 31.06 40.04 50.36
N ARG A 355 30.19 39.10 50.78
CA ARG A 355 29.48 38.17 49.90
C ARG A 355 28.43 38.90 49.04
N TYR A 356 27.63 39.78 49.64
CA TYR A 356 26.66 40.62 48.92
C TYR A 356 27.32 41.61 47.97
N ILE A 357 28.46 42.21 48.34
CA ILE A 357 29.24 43.08 47.44
C ILE A 357 29.76 42.28 46.23
N ARG A 358 30.26 41.06 46.44
CA ARG A 358 30.68 40.17 45.35
C ARG A 358 29.51 39.89 44.39
N TYR A 359 28.34 39.54 44.92
CA TYR A 359 27.14 39.28 44.12
C TYR A 359 26.70 40.49 43.32
N LEU A 360 26.60 41.66 43.95
CA LEU A 360 26.21 42.89 43.26
C LEU A 360 27.21 43.29 42.17
N SER A 361 28.50 42.99 42.35
CA SER A 361 29.53 43.20 41.35
C SER A 361 29.43 42.22 40.17
N GLU A 362 29.22 40.93 40.43
CA GLU A 362 29.02 39.89 39.39
C GLU A 362 27.73 40.11 38.59
N LEU A 363 26.67 40.58 39.25
CA LEU A 363 25.40 40.95 38.64
C LEU A 363 25.45 42.29 37.87
N GLN A 364 26.59 43.00 37.83
CA GLN A 364 26.73 44.33 37.20
C GLN A 364 25.62 45.31 37.63
N ALA A 365 25.41 45.45 38.95
CA ALA A 365 24.46 46.45 39.46
C ALA A 365 24.91 47.88 39.11
N PRO A 366 23.97 48.82 38.87
CA PRO A 366 24.32 50.22 38.61
C PRO A 366 24.84 50.90 39.89
N GLY A 367 26.08 51.36 39.86
CA GLY A 367 26.77 52.04 40.98
C GLY A 367 27.82 51.16 41.67
N ASP A 368 28.60 51.74 42.59
CA ASP A 368 29.58 50.99 43.40
C ASP A 368 28.91 50.48 44.70
N PRO A 369 28.61 49.17 44.81
CA PRO A 369 27.97 48.60 45.99
C PRO A 369 28.85 48.70 47.25
N ALA A 370 30.18 48.70 47.08
CA ALA A 370 31.11 48.85 48.20
C ALA A 370 31.01 50.25 48.80
N TRP A 371 30.88 51.28 47.96
CA TRP A 371 30.69 52.66 48.41
C TRP A 371 29.39 52.84 49.22
N GLN A 372 28.29 52.23 48.77
CA GLN A 372 27.02 52.31 49.49
C GLN A 372 27.06 51.59 50.85
N CYS A 373 27.76 50.44 50.93
CA CYS A 373 27.98 49.74 52.20
C CYS A 373 28.80 50.61 53.18
N ILE A 374 29.89 51.23 52.72
CA ILE A 374 30.72 52.12 53.54
C ILE A 374 29.90 53.31 54.04
N GLY A 375 29.06 53.91 53.17
CA GLY A 375 28.16 55.00 53.55
C GLY A 375 27.16 54.60 54.64
N ALA A 376 26.58 53.39 54.53
CA ALA A 376 25.65 52.86 55.53
C ALA A 376 26.35 52.57 56.87
N GLN A 377 27.54 51.95 56.84
CA GLN A 377 28.35 51.74 58.03
C GLN A 377 28.73 53.06 58.70
N HIS A 378 29.15 54.06 57.94
CA HIS A 378 29.47 55.39 58.45
C HIS A 378 28.25 56.02 59.16
N LYS A 379 27.07 55.97 58.53
CA LYS A 379 25.82 56.48 59.10
C LYS A 379 25.43 55.73 60.38
N TRP A 380 25.59 54.41 60.40
CA TRP A 380 25.32 53.59 61.57
C TRP A 380 26.25 53.91 62.74
N ILE A 381 27.57 54.03 62.49
CA ILE A 381 28.55 54.42 63.52
C ILE A 381 28.22 55.82 64.07
N LEU A 382 27.87 56.77 63.21
CA LEU A 382 27.46 58.11 63.64
C LEU A 382 26.20 58.07 64.51
N GLN A 383 25.19 57.27 64.15
CA GLN A 383 23.99 57.08 64.98
C GLN A 383 24.32 56.45 66.33
N LEU A 384 25.23 55.46 66.36
CA LEU A 384 25.68 54.84 67.60
C LEU A 384 26.39 55.85 68.50
N MET A 385 27.29 56.66 67.94
CA MET A 385 27.98 57.73 68.66
C MET A 385 26.99 58.79 69.18
N GLN A 386 25.99 59.17 68.39
CA GLN A 386 24.96 60.11 68.79
C GLN A 386 24.08 59.54 69.91
N ASN A 387 23.67 58.27 69.82
CA ASN A 387 22.92 57.59 70.88
C ASN A 387 23.74 57.47 72.17
N CYS A 388 25.04 57.15 72.09
CA CYS A 388 25.93 57.14 73.26
C CYS A 388 26.05 58.54 73.89
N LYS A 389 26.20 59.58 73.07
CA LYS A 389 26.22 60.97 73.53
C LYS A 389 24.92 61.35 74.23
N GLU A 390 23.77 61.03 73.65
CA GLU A 390 22.46 61.31 74.24
C GLU A 390 22.22 60.54 75.54
N ASN A 391 22.62 59.27 75.60
CA ASN A 391 22.54 58.46 76.81
C ASN A 391 23.44 59.02 77.92
N TYR A 392 24.65 59.47 77.58
CA TYR A 392 25.53 60.12 78.55
C TYR A 392 24.97 61.45 79.08
N VAL A 393 24.41 62.29 78.20
CA VAL A 393 23.78 63.57 78.58
C VAL A 393 22.55 63.32 79.46
N LYS A 394 21.72 62.31 79.14
CA LYS A 394 20.59 61.91 79.99
C LYS A 394 21.07 61.38 81.35
N GLY A 395 22.14 60.59 81.37
CA GLY A 395 22.76 60.09 82.60
C GLY A 395 23.36 61.18 83.49
N GLN A 396 23.94 62.23 82.92
CA GLN A 396 24.41 63.38 83.69
C GLN A 396 23.26 64.22 84.27
N LYS A 397 22.17 64.42 83.51
CA LYS A 397 20.98 65.11 84.03
C LYS A 397 20.31 64.38 85.21
N GLY A 398 20.41 63.06 85.26
CA GLY A 398 19.93 62.26 86.40
C GLY A 398 20.82 62.31 87.65
N LYS A 399 22.12 62.64 87.53
CA LYS A 399 23.03 62.79 88.68
C LYS A 399 23.03 64.17 89.32
N PHE A 400 22.51 65.19 88.63
CA PHE A 400 22.34 66.55 89.17
C PHE A 400 20.93 66.81 89.75
N SER A 401 20.06 65.79 89.76
CA SER A 401 18.70 65.88 90.35
C SER A 401 18.51 64.96 91.56
N SER A 402 19.59 64.58 92.25
CA SER A 402 19.55 63.86 93.54
C SER A 402 20.22 64.68 94.62
#